data_AF-J4WBC8-F1
#
_entry.id   AF-J4WBC8-F1
#
_cell.length_a   1.000
_cell.length_b   1.000
_cell.length_c   1.000
_cell.angle_alpha   90.00
_cell.angle_beta   90.00
_cell.angle_gamma   90.00
#
_symmetry.space_group_name_H-M   'P 1'
#
loop_
_entity.id
_entity.type
_entity.pdbx_description
1 polymer ?
#
loop_
_entity_poly.entity_id
_entity_poly.type
_entity_poly.pdbx_seq_one_letter_code
_entity_poly.pdbx_strand_id
1 'polypeptide(L)'
;MPFPGGQFIIRNRANHRVLDDKDMSTRPGTSVIDYDYKEHGDNSNQHWVFENGRLRNEHSRLYLTFKDLRPESLATQEPPSNNWEGQKFEYKDGTLSVVDHNDRVVGAWDQDVKIVRPDPYDNARRWDFR
;
A
#
# COMPACT_ATOMS: atom_id res chain seq x y z
N MET A 1 13.41 -9.23 0.78
CA MET A 1 13.36 -9.25 -0.71
C MET A 1 13.15 -7.82 -1.19
N PRO A 2 13.69 -7.40 -2.35
CA PRO A 2 13.32 -6.13 -2.96
C PRO A 2 11.89 -6.16 -3.50
N PHE A 3 11.34 -5.01 -3.90
CA PHE A 3 10.08 -4.98 -4.66
C PHE A 3 10.23 -5.77 -5.97
N PRO A 4 9.20 -6.53 -6.40
CA PRO A 4 9.22 -7.22 -7.68
C PRO A 4 9.26 -6.22 -8.84
N GLY A 5 9.85 -6.64 -9.97
CA GLY A 5 9.69 -5.93 -11.23
C GLY A 5 8.31 -6.21 -11.83
N GLY A 6 7.73 -5.21 -12.52
CA GLY A 6 6.43 -5.32 -13.15
C GLY A 6 5.27 -5.15 -12.17
N GLN A 7 4.11 -5.70 -12.54
CA GLN A 7 2.89 -5.66 -11.74
C GLN A 7 2.88 -6.80 -10.71
N PHE A 8 2.41 -6.51 -9.50
CA PHE A 8 2.25 -7.49 -8.43
C PHE A 8 1.08 -7.11 -7.52
N ILE A 9 0.59 -8.09 -6.75
CA ILE A 9 -0.35 -7.83 -5.64
C ILE A 9 0.42 -7.71 -4.32
N ILE A 10 -0.12 -6.92 -3.39
CA ILE A 10 0.43 -6.77 -2.04
C ILE A 10 -0.55 -7.40 -1.06
N ARG A 11 -0.23 -8.63 -0.60
CA ARG A 11 -1.14 -9.46 0.22
C ARG A 11 -0.77 -9.41 1.69
N ASN A 12 -1.74 -9.08 2.54
CA ASN A 12 -1.55 -9.02 3.99
C ASN A 12 -1.39 -10.43 4.58
N ARG A 13 -0.47 -10.61 5.53
CA ARG A 13 -0.21 -11.92 6.13
C ARG A 13 -1.23 -12.36 7.17
N ALA A 14 -1.93 -11.44 7.82
CA ALA A 14 -2.91 -11.78 8.86
C ALA A 14 -4.25 -12.23 8.28
N ASN A 15 -4.75 -11.54 7.24
CA ASN A 15 -6.09 -11.76 6.73
C ASN A 15 -6.15 -12.23 5.27
N HIS A 16 -5.00 -12.32 4.58
CA HIS A 16 -4.88 -12.75 3.19
C HIS A 16 -5.55 -11.86 2.13
N ARG A 17 -6.06 -10.69 2.53
CA ARG A 17 -6.56 -9.63 1.63
C ARG A 17 -5.43 -8.91 0.93
N VAL A 18 -5.77 -8.17 -0.12
CA VAL A 18 -4.81 -7.43 -0.94
C VAL A 18 -5.05 -5.93 -0.86
N LEU A 19 -3.98 -5.17 -1.05
CA LEU A 19 -4.06 -3.72 -1.20
C LEU A 19 -4.89 -3.37 -2.45
N ASP A 20 -5.99 -2.66 -2.25
CA ASP A 20 -7.02 -2.41 -3.25
C ASP A 20 -7.31 -0.90 -3.31
N ASP A 21 -7.28 -0.34 -4.51
CA ASP A 21 -7.89 0.96 -4.74
C ASP A 21 -9.42 0.84 -4.74
N LYS A 22 -10.03 1.45 -3.72
CA LYS A 22 -11.46 1.32 -3.44
C LYS A 22 -12.31 1.77 -4.63
N ASP A 23 -13.30 0.94 -4.95
CA ASP A 23 -14.30 1.18 -6.00
C ASP A 23 -13.69 1.36 -7.40
N MET A 24 -12.43 0.92 -7.62
CA MET A 24 -11.76 1.01 -8.93
C MET A 24 -11.76 2.46 -9.45
N SER A 25 -11.32 3.38 -8.58
CA SER A 25 -11.46 4.81 -8.77
C SER A 25 -10.26 5.41 -9.50
N THR A 26 -10.49 6.38 -10.37
CA THR A 26 -9.42 7.21 -10.95
C THR A 26 -9.27 8.57 -10.27
N ARG A 27 -9.91 8.77 -9.10
CA ARG A 27 -10.00 10.06 -8.42
C ARG A 27 -8.92 10.19 -7.33
N PRO A 28 -8.13 11.28 -7.33
CA PRO A 28 -7.29 11.64 -6.20
C PRO A 28 -8.08 11.71 -4.90
N GLY A 29 -7.46 11.25 -3.81
CA GLY A 29 -8.06 11.21 -2.49
C GLY A 29 -8.95 10.01 -2.21
N THR A 30 -9.19 9.12 -3.19
CA THR A 30 -9.86 7.85 -2.92
C THR A 30 -9.04 7.01 -1.95
N SER A 31 -9.71 6.38 -0.99
CA SER A 31 -9.09 5.48 -0.02
C SER A 31 -8.46 4.27 -0.70
N VAL A 32 -7.30 3.86 -0.20
CA VAL A 32 -6.74 2.53 -0.46
C VAL A 32 -7.06 1.65 0.74
N ILE A 33 -7.63 0.49 0.49
CA ILE A 33 -8.15 -0.43 1.51
C ILE A 33 -7.48 -1.81 1.39
N ASP A 34 -7.65 -2.67 2.39
CA ASP A 34 -7.39 -4.10 2.23
C ASP A 34 -8.71 -4.81 1.89
N TYR A 35 -8.73 -5.51 0.76
CA TYR A 35 -9.95 -6.13 0.24
C TYR A 35 -9.70 -7.55 -0.25
N ASP A 36 -10.76 -8.33 -0.37
CA ASP A 36 -10.67 -9.69 -0.87
C ASP A 36 -10.11 -9.69 -2.31
N TYR A 37 -9.15 -10.57 -2.58
CA TYR A 37 -8.54 -10.67 -3.90
C TYR A 37 -9.57 -11.15 -4.92
N LYS A 38 -9.69 -10.42 -6.03
CA LYS A 38 -10.58 -10.76 -7.14
C LYS A 38 -9.84 -11.66 -8.12
N GLU A 39 -10.17 -12.95 -8.15
CA GLU A 39 -9.55 -13.93 -9.06
C GLU A 39 -10.11 -13.87 -10.49
N HIS A 40 -11.28 -13.25 -10.67
CA HIS A 40 -11.99 -13.19 -11.94
C HIS A 40 -12.45 -11.75 -12.25
N GLY A 41 -12.59 -11.45 -13.53
CA GLY A 41 -12.94 -10.12 -14.01
C GLY A 41 -11.75 -9.15 -13.98
N ASP A 42 -12.04 -7.85 -14.09
CA ASP A 42 -11.02 -6.82 -13.97
C ASP A 42 -10.68 -6.57 -12.50
N ASN A 43 -9.42 -6.82 -12.15
CA ASN A 43 -8.83 -6.61 -10.83
C ASN A 43 -7.60 -5.67 -10.89
N SER A 44 -7.49 -4.86 -11.94
CA SER A 44 -6.37 -3.93 -12.13
C SER A 44 -6.23 -2.91 -10.99
N ASN A 45 -7.30 -2.66 -10.22
CA ASN A 45 -7.28 -1.82 -9.02
C ASN A 45 -6.55 -2.48 -7.82
N GLN A 46 -6.22 -3.78 -7.90
CA GLN A 46 -5.48 -4.54 -6.90
C GLN A 46 -4.01 -4.76 -7.29
N HIS A 47 -3.61 -4.31 -8.48
CA HIS A 47 -2.28 -4.53 -9.03
C HIS A 47 -1.46 -3.24 -8.89
N TRP A 48 -0.22 -3.39 -8.45
CA TRP A 48 0.68 -2.31 -8.14
C TRP A 48 2.00 -2.48 -8.88
N VAL A 49 2.61 -1.36 -9.23
CA VAL A 49 3.96 -1.29 -9.80
C VAL A 49 4.81 -0.43 -8.87
N PHE A 50 6.00 -0.92 -8.53
CA PHE A 50 6.98 -0.11 -7.80
C PHE A 50 7.91 0.60 -8.79
N GLU A 51 7.84 1.93 -8.83
CA GLU A 51 8.67 2.75 -9.71
C GLU A 51 9.08 4.04 -8.99
N ASN A 52 10.32 4.47 -9.17
CA ASN A 52 10.86 5.71 -8.59
C ASN A 52 10.65 5.83 -7.07
N GLY A 53 10.71 4.71 -6.34
CA GLY A 53 10.52 4.67 -4.89
C GLY A 53 9.05 4.67 -4.42
N ARG A 54 8.07 4.56 -5.34
CA ARG A 54 6.64 4.69 -5.06
C ARG A 54 5.85 3.50 -5.58
N LEU A 55 4.68 3.27 -4.98
CA LEU A 55 3.72 2.27 -5.42
C LEU A 55 2.62 2.93 -6.25
N ARG A 56 2.60 2.67 -7.55
CA ARG A 56 1.57 3.14 -8.48
C ARG A 56 0.51 2.06 -8.68
N ASN A 57 -0.75 2.42 -8.56
CA ASN A 57 -1.86 1.54 -8.90
C ASN A 57 -1.97 1.39 -10.43
N GLU A 58 -2.25 0.18 -10.92
CA GLU A 58 -2.29 -0.05 -12.36
C GLU A 58 -3.54 0.51 -13.03
N HIS A 59 -4.69 0.43 -12.36
CA HIS A 59 -5.94 0.97 -12.87
C HIS A 59 -5.92 2.50 -12.95
N SER A 60 -5.69 3.15 -11.82
CA SER A 60 -5.86 4.61 -11.69
C SER A 60 -4.66 5.43 -12.16
N ARG A 61 -3.48 4.80 -12.23
CA ARG A 61 -2.16 5.45 -12.40
C ARG A 61 -1.79 6.43 -11.28
N LEU A 62 -2.52 6.45 -10.18
CA LEU A 62 -2.21 7.21 -8.98
C LEU A 62 -1.34 6.39 -8.02
N TYR A 63 -0.79 7.06 -7.01
CA TYR A 63 0.21 6.50 -6.10
C TYR A 63 -0.34 6.35 -4.69
N LEU A 64 -0.03 5.23 -4.03
CA LEU A 64 -0.28 5.02 -2.61
C LEU A 64 0.32 6.20 -1.83
N THR A 65 -0.49 6.82 -0.99
CA THR A 65 -0.13 8.06 -0.30
C THR A 65 -0.68 8.05 1.12
N PHE A 66 0.18 8.37 2.08
CA PHE A 66 -0.23 8.84 3.39
C PHE A 66 -0.08 10.35 3.42
N LYS A 67 -1.20 11.09 3.44
CA LYS A 67 -1.20 12.58 3.44
C LYS A 67 -0.77 13.19 4.77
N ASP A 68 -0.70 12.37 5.80
CA ASP A 68 -0.28 12.71 7.14
C ASP A 68 0.60 11.56 7.65
N LEU A 69 1.66 11.89 8.38
CA LEU A 69 2.61 10.94 8.94
C LEU A 69 2.41 10.72 10.44
N ARG A 70 1.29 11.16 11.02
CA ARG A 70 0.87 10.72 12.35
C ARG A 70 0.47 9.24 12.32
N PRO A 71 0.76 8.46 13.37
CA PRO A 71 0.25 7.10 13.49
C PRO A 71 -1.27 7.06 13.28
N GLU A 72 -1.74 5.95 12.71
CA GLU A 72 -3.14 5.70 12.32
C GLU A 72 -3.65 6.53 11.12
N SER A 73 -2.79 7.30 10.45
CA SER A 73 -3.19 7.99 9.21
C SER A 73 -3.53 6.97 8.11
N LEU A 74 -4.70 7.16 7.50
CA LEU A 74 -5.24 6.28 6.46
C LEU A 74 -4.59 6.52 5.10
N ALA A 75 -4.52 5.46 4.31
CA ALA A 75 -4.02 5.49 2.95
C ALA A 75 -5.04 6.08 1.96
N THR A 76 -4.55 6.92 1.05
CA THR A 76 -5.27 7.34 -0.16
C THR A 76 -4.42 7.09 -1.40
N GLN A 77 -5.01 7.25 -2.58
CA GLN A 77 -4.28 7.36 -3.83
C GLN A 77 -4.24 8.82 -4.31
N GLU A 78 -3.07 9.29 -4.75
CA GLU A 78 -2.87 10.69 -5.16
C GLU A 78 -1.97 10.79 -6.40
N PRO A 79 -1.97 11.94 -7.13
CA PRO A 79 -1.00 12.21 -8.18
C PRO A 79 0.45 12.14 -7.66
N PRO A 80 1.44 11.92 -8.54
CA PRO A 80 2.83 11.85 -8.12
C PRO A 80 3.29 13.16 -7.47
N SER A 81 3.92 13.05 -6.31
CA SER A 81 4.56 14.14 -5.59
C SER A 81 6.04 13.87 -5.38
N ASN A 82 6.89 14.76 -5.89
CA ASN A 82 8.35 14.64 -5.74
C ASN A 82 8.86 15.08 -4.36
N ASN A 83 8.09 15.93 -3.68
CA ASN A 83 8.49 16.61 -2.45
C ASN A 83 7.72 16.11 -1.22
N TRP A 84 7.11 14.92 -1.31
CA TRP A 84 6.38 14.32 -0.20
C TRP A 84 6.87 12.91 0.09
N GLU A 85 7.35 12.70 1.31
CA GLU A 85 7.85 11.41 1.79
C GLU A 85 6.74 10.37 1.98
N GLY A 86 5.50 10.78 2.27
CA GLY A 86 4.37 9.85 2.45
C GLY A 86 3.92 9.08 1.18
N GLN A 87 4.62 9.27 0.06
CA GLN A 87 4.50 8.46 -1.17
C GLN A 87 5.72 7.56 -1.43
N LYS A 88 6.77 7.64 -0.61
CA LYS A 88 8.03 6.92 -0.80
C LYS A 88 8.08 5.75 0.15
N PHE A 89 8.31 4.56 -0.39
CA PHE A 89 8.28 3.32 0.38
C PHE A 89 9.54 2.50 0.24
N GLU A 90 9.92 1.87 1.34
CA GLU A 90 10.90 0.79 1.38
C GLU A 90 10.22 -0.50 1.83
N TYR A 91 10.79 -1.64 1.43
CA TYR A 91 10.30 -2.94 1.86
C TYR A 91 11.44 -3.81 2.37
N LYS A 92 11.27 -4.34 3.58
CA LYS A 92 12.24 -5.22 4.24
C LYS A 92 11.52 -6.25 5.09
N ASP A 93 11.87 -7.52 4.88
CA ASP A 93 11.43 -8.66 5.71
C ASP A 93 9.93 -8.72 5.99
N GLY A 94 9.11 -8.47 4.96
CA GLY A 94 7.64 -8.47 5.09
C GLY A 94 7.04 -7.13 5.48
N THR A 95 7.84 -6.10 5.75
CA THR A 95 7.35 -4.80 6.18
C THR A 95 7.52 -3.77 5.09
N LEU A 96 6.42 -3.07 4.78
CA LEU A 96 6.38 -1.89 3.95
C LEU A 96 6.45 -0.66 4.86
N SER A 97 7.46 0.19 4.71
CA SER A 97 7.67 1.39 5.55
C SER A 97 7.71 2.65 4.70
N VAL A 98 7.34 3.78 5.29
CA VAL A 98 7.59 5.09 4.69
C VAL A 98 9.09 5.38 4.81
N VAL A 99 9.72 5.78 3.70
CA VAL A 99 11.17 6.10 3.65
C VAL A 99 11.50 7.20 4.66
N ASP A 100 12.65 7.09 5.33
CA ASP A 100 13.14 8.00 6.39
C ASP A 100 12.25 8.06 7.65
N HIS A 101 11.23 7.19 7.75
CA HIS A 101 10.32 7.09 8.89
C HIS A 101 10.33 5.66 9.47
N ASN A 102 11.38 5.33 10.22
CA ASN A 102 11.61 4.02 10.81
C ASN A 102 10.50 3.54 11.76
N ASP A 103 9.61 4.44 12.17
CA ASP A 103 8.48 4.21 13.06
C ASP A 103 7.11 4.26 12.34
N ARG A 104 7.09 4.21 11.00
CA ARG A 104 5.88 4.18 10.16
C ARG A 104 5.89 3.00 9.20
N VAL A 105 5.20 1.94 9.60
CA VAL A 105 4.95 0.76 8.78
C VAL A 105 3.50 0.70 8.35
N VAL A 106 3.26 0.18 7.16
CA VAL A 106 1.91 -0.02 6.63
C VAL A 106 1.31 -1.27 7.25
N GLY A 107 0.13 -1.15 7.86
CA GLY A 107 -0.67 -2.27 8.33
C GLY A 107 -2.13 -2.13 7.93
N ALA A 108 -2.90 -3.19 8.15
CA ALA A 108 -4.31 -3.24 7.79
C ALA A 108 -5.17 -3.91 8.87
N TRP A 109 -6.31 -3.28 9.18
CA TRP A 109 -7.34 -3.77 10.10
C TRP A 109 -8.71 -3.29 9.63
N ASP A 110 -9.71 -4.16 9.65
CA ASP A 110 -11.10 -3.78 9.33
C ASP A 110 -11.28 -3.05 7.99
N GLN A 111 -10.49 -3.39 6.95
CA GLN A 111 -10.41 -2.74 5.64
C GLN A 111 -9.57 -1.45 5.60
N ASP A 112 -9.20 -0.90 6.74
CA ASP A 112 -8.38 0.31 6.83
C ASP A 112 -6.90 -0.02 6.64
N VAL A 113 -6.30 0.55 5.60
CA VAL A 113 -4.85 0.57 5.43
C VAL A 113 -4.30 1.86 6.03
N LYS A 114 -3.35 1.72 6.96
CA LYS A 114 -2.83 2.83 7.76
C LYS A 114 -1.37 2.66 8.11
N ILE A 115 -0.70 3.77 8.41
CA ILE A 115 0.64 3.74 8.99
C ILE A 115 0.58 3.62 10.51
N VAL A 116 1.39 2.74 11.07
CA VAL A 116 1.46 2.47 12.51
C VAL A 116 2.90 2.26 12.95
N ARG A 117 3.12 2.12 14.26
CA ARG A 117 4.43 1.72 14.76
C ARG A 117 4.76 0.27 14.37
N PRO A 118 6.04 -0.05 14.11
CA PRO A 118 6.47 -1.41 13.87
C PRO A 118 6.15 -2.32 15.05
N ASP A 119 5.67 -3.52 14.76
CA ASP A 119 5.61 -4.65 15.69
C ASP A 119 6.01 -5.89 14.90
N PRO A 120 7.14 -6.54 15.22
CA PRO A 120 7.61 -7.65 14.44
C PRO A 120 6.73 -8.90 14.55
N TYR A 121 5.87 -8.99 15.58
CA TYR A 121 5.05 -10.16 15.88
C TYR A 121 3.62 -10.05 15.34
N ASP A 122 3.21 -8.88 14.84
CA ASP A 122 1.87 -8.68 14.29
C ASP A 122 1.86 -8.82 12.77
N ASN A 123 1.23 -9.89 12.29
CA ASN A 123 1.08 -10.17 10.86
C ASN A 123 0.19 -9.16 10.12
N ALA A 124 -0.64 -8.37 10.80
CA ALA A 124 -1.45 -7.34 10.15
C ALA A 124 -0.57 -6.17 9.64
N ARG A 125 0.67 -6.06 10.11
CA ARG A 125 1.72 -5.12 9.63
C ARG A 125 2.64 -5.73 8.58
N ARG A 126 2.32 -6.94 8.09
CA ARG A 126 3.19 -7.71 7.20
C ARG A 126 2.52 -8.01 5.88
N TRP A 127 3.29 -7.90 4.81
CA TRP A 127 2.84 -8.01 3.44
C TRP A 127 3.78 -8.90 2.62
N ASP A 128 3.20 -9.70 1.75
CA ASP A 128 3.89 -10.51 0.75
C ASP A 128 3.51 -10.04 -0.64
N PHE A 129 4.49 -10.07 -1.55
CA PHE A 129 4.27 -9.76 -2.96
C PHE A 129 4.03 -11.05 -3.74
N ARG A 130 3.04 -11.04 -4.64
CA ARG A 130 2.73 -12.17 -5.54
C ARG A 130 2.46 -11.70 -6.95
#